data_AF-A0A933R8E6-F1
#
_entry.id   AF-A0A933R8E6-F1
#
_cell.length_a   1.000
_cell.length_b   1.000
_cell.length_c   1.000
_cell.angle_alpha   90.00
_cell.angle_beta   90.00
_cell.angle_gamma   90.00
#
_symmetry.space_group_name_H-M   'P 1'
#
loop_
_entity.id
_entity.type
_entity.pdbx_description
1 polymer ?
#
loop_
_entity_poly.entity_id
_entity_poly.type
_entity_poly.pdbx_seq_one_letter_code
_entity_poly.pdbx_strand_id
1 'polypeptide(L)'
;GALTSQFEQQVRAVCGLPLGDSGLAAPAAATVNLLGDLWAGGEPDWASSLGAPNVHLHLYGKREARPGRKMGHLTVTADSPDTAASQALACRGHARRDLQLDR
;
A
#
# COMPACT_ATOMS: atom_id res chain seq x y z
N GLY A 1 2.59 1.83 -9.63
CA GLY A 1 1.76 0.73 -10.17
C GLY A 1 2.05 0.58 -11.66
N ALA A 2 1.48 -0.42 -12.31
CA ALA A 2 1.50 -0.54 -13.78
C ALA A 2 0.34 0.24 -14.41
N LEU A 3 0.46 0.62 -15.69
CA LEU A 3 -0.59 1.27 -16.47
C LEU A 3 -1.86 0.41 -16.53
N THR A 4 -1.69 -0.89 -16.78
CA THR A 4 -2.74 -1.90 -16.60
C THR A 4 -2.41 -2.75 -15.38
N SER A 5 -3.27 -2.75 -14.37
CA SER A 5 -3.03 -3.51 -13.14
C SER A 5 -3.04 -5.03 -13.40
N GLN A 6 -2.34 -5.80 -12.55
CA GLN A 6 -2.38 -7.27 -12.63
C GLN A 6 -3.81 -7.85 -12.54
N PHE A 7 -4.70 -7.17 -11.82
CA PHE A 7 -6.10 -7.60 -11.68
C PHE A 7 -6.87 -7.40 -12.99
N GLU A 8 -6.69 -6.26 -13.64
CA GLU A 8 -7.28 -6.00 -14.95
C GLU A 8 -6.68 -6.91 -16.03
N GLN A 9 -5.36 -7.14 -16.00
CA GLN A 9 -4.72 -8.08 -16.92
C GLN A 9 -5.28 -9.49 -16.77
N GLN A 10 -5.52 -9.94 -15.53
CA GLN A 10 -6.14 -11.23 -15.28
C GLN A 10 -7.55 -11.32 -15.86
N VAL A 11 -8.38 -10.28 -15.67
CA VAL A 11 -9.73 -10.23 -16.26
C VAL A 11 -9.65 -10.29 -17.78
N ARG A 12 -8.80 -9.48 -18.40
CA ARG A 12 -8.62 -9.47 -19.86
C ARG A 12 -8.17 -10.84 -20.39
N ALA A 13 -7.19 -11.46 -19.74
CA ALA A 13 -6.68 -12.77 -20.12
C ALA A 13 -7.76 -13.86 -20.03
N VAL A 14 -8.52 -13.91 -18.93
CA VAL A 14 -9.58 -14.92 -18.73
C VAL A 14 -10.76 -14.70 -19.69
N CYS A 15 -11.10 -13.45 -20.01
CA CYS A 15 -12.19 -13.11 -20.91
C CYS A 15 -11.82 -13.11 -22.40
N GLY A 16 -10.57 -13.43 -22.76
CA GLY A 16 -10.10 -13.40 -24.15
C GLY A 16 -10.05 -11.99 -24.76
N LEU A 17 -9.92 -10.96 -23.93
CA LEU A 17 -9.79 -9.57 -24.37
C LEU A 17 -8.31 -9.22 -24.65
N PRO A 18 -8.04 -8.19 -25.48
CA PRO A 18 -6.68 -7.69 -25.67
C PRO A 18 -6.03 -7.29 -24.34
N LEU A 19 -4.80 -7.78 -24.11
CA LEU A 19 -4.01 -7.40 -22.93
C LEU A 19 -3.69 -5.91 -22.96
N GLY A 20 -3.60 -5.31 -21.77
CA GLY A 20 -3.20 -3.92 -21.63
C GLY A 20 -1.69 -3.73 -21.57
N ASP A 21 -1.24 -2.47 -21.57
CA ASP A 21 0.17 -2.13 -21.36
C ASP A 21 0.59 -2.41 -19.90
N SER A 22 1.65 -3.19 -19.70
CA SER A 22 2.22 -3.52 -18.40
C SER A 22 3.35 -2.58 -17.96
N GLY A 23 3.63 -1.52 -18.72
CA GLY A 23 4.59 -0.48 -18.37
C GLY A 23 4.27 0.16 -17.01
N LEU A 24 5.30 0.66 -16.32
CA LEU A 24 5.10 1.38 -15.06
C LEU A 24 4.38 2.71 -15.32
N ALA A 25 3.40 3.03 -14.47
CA ALA A 25 2.66 4.29 -14.52
C ALA A 25 3.44 5.51 -13.99
N ALA A 26 4.62 5.28 -13.42
CA ALA A 26 5.56 6.27 -12.91
C ALA A 26 6.99 5.70 -13.04
N PRO A 27 8.05 6.51 -12.96
CA PRO A 27 9.43 6.01 -13.13
C PRO A 27 9.77 4.83 -12.21
N ALA A 28 9.28 4.87 -10.97
CA ALA A 28 9.37 3.77 -10.02
C ALA A 28 8.14 3.67 -9.12
N ALA A 29 7.90 2.48 -8.56
CA ALA A 29 6.92 2.25 -7.53
C ALA A 29 7.34 1.15 -6.55
N ALA A 30 7.02 1.31 -5.27
CA ALA A 30 7.22 0.30 -4.24
C ALA A 30 5.91 0.05 -3.50
N THR A 31 5.67 -1.19 -3.09
CA THR A 31 4.46 -1.57 -2.34
C THR A 31 4.85 -2.30 -1.06
N VAL A 32 4.27 -1.88 0.07
CA VAL A 32 4.47 -2.50 1.37
C VAL A 32 3.15 -3.02 1.94
N ASN A 33 3.16 -4.24 2.46
CA ASN A 33 1.98 -4.80 3.12
C ASN A 33 1.75 -4.10 4.45
N LEU A 34 0.47 -3.85 4.74
CA LEU A 34 -0.03 -3.45 6.06
C LEU A 34 -0.55 -4.69 6.76
N LEU A 35 0.09 -5.08 7.87
CA LEU A 35 -0.31 -6.25 8.66
C LEU A 35 -1.18 -5.82 9.83
N GLY A 36 -1.99 -6.75 10.35
CA GLY A 36 -2.90 -6.49 11.47
C GLY A 36 -2.21 -6.04 12.75
N ASP A 37 -0.91 -6.28 12.88
CA ASP A 37 -0.07 -5.75 13.96
C ASP A 37 -0.11 -4.21 14.04
N LEU A 38 -0.36 -3.51 12.93
CA LEU A 38 -0.54 -2.06 12.91
C LEU A 38 -1.79 -1.59 13.67
N TRP A 39 -2.76 -2.47 13.88
CA TRP A 39 -4.01 -2.17 14.61
C TRP A 39 -3.92 -2.51 16.11
N ALA A 40 -2.77 -2.98 16.61
CA ALA A 40 -2.63 -3.38 18.01
C ALA A 40 -2.94 -2.24 19.01
N GLY A 41 -2.71 -0.99 18.61
CA GLY A 41 -3.05 0.21 19.38
C GLY A 41 -4.30 0.95 18.89
N GLY A 42 -5.21 0.26 18.18
CA GLY A 42 -6.38 0.87 17.55
C GLY A 42 -6.14 1.23 16.08
N GLU A 43 -6.99 2.11 15.53
CA GLU A 43 -6.93 2.47 14.11
C GLU A 43 -5.58 3.15 13.77
N PRO A 44 -4.87 2.72 12.71
CA PRO A 44 -3.59 3.31 12.30
C PRO A 44 -3.67 4.82 12.07
N ASP A 45 -2.56 5.52 12.29
CA ASP A 45 -2.48 6.96 12.01
C ASP A 45 -2.33 7.21 10.50
N TRP A 46 -3.48 7.26 9.82
CA TRP A 46 -3.52 7.51 8.37
C TRP A 46 -3.07 8.92 8.01
N ALA A 47 -3.27 9.92 8.89
CA ALA A 47 -2.88 11.29 8.59
C ALA A 47 -1.35 11.39 8.44
N SER A 48 -0.60 10.78 9.35
CA SER A 48 0.87 10.73 9.30
C SER A 48 1.39 9.83 8.17
N SER A 49 0.65 8.77 7.81
CA SER A 49 1.04 7.84 6.75
C SER A 49 0.82 8.40 5.33
N LEU A 50 -0.25 9.18 5.13
CA LEU A 50 -0.74 9.63 3.81
C LEU A 50 -0.45 11.10 3.51
N GLY A 51 0.45 11.74 4.25
CA GLY A 51 0.75 13.17 4.08
C GLY A 51 1.36 13.55 2.72
N ALA A 52 1.81 12.58 1.92
CA ALA A 52 2.37 12.82 0.60
C ALA A 52 1.43 12.35 -0.53
N PRO A 53 1.26 13.13 -1.61
CA PRO A 53 0.26 12.85 -2.65
C PRO A 53 0.58 11.63 -3.52
N ASN A 54 1.83 11.16 -3.49
CA ASN A 54 2.31 9.98 -4.22
C ASN A 54 2.11 8.67 -3.44
N VAL A 55 1.38 8.70 -2.33
CA VAL A 55 1.09 7.55 -1.48
C VAL A 55 -0.35 7.10 -1.71
N HIS A 56 -0.52 5.84 -2.11
CA HIS A 56 -1.82 5.25 -2.40
C HIS A 56 -2.13 4.14 -1.40
N LEU A 57 -3.20 4.31 -0.63
CA LEU A 57 -3.69 3.32 0.32
C LEU A 57 -4.73 2.41 -0.31
N HIS A 58 -4.57 1.11 -0.09
CA HIS A 58 -5.58 0.12 -0.44
C HIS A 58 -5.85 -0.80 0.76
N LEU A 59 -7.03 -0.68 1.36
CA LEU A 59 -7.50 -1.52 2.46
C LEU A 59 -8.46 -2.59 1.93
N TYR A 60 -8.35 -3.82 2.47
CA TYR A 60 -9.15 -4.96 2.00
C TYR A 60 -10.53 -5.08 2.66
N GLY A 61 -10.97 -4.08 3.45
CA GLY A 61 -12.27 -4.10 4.14
C GLY A 61 -12.45 -5.25 5.14
N LYS A 62 -11.35 -5.83 5.65
CA LYS A 62 -11.39 -6.93 6.63
C LYS A 62 -11.85 -6.39 7.97
N ARG A 63 -12.90 -7.00 8.54
CA ARG A 63 -13.51 -6.57 9.81
C ARG A 63 -12.60 -6.71 11.04
N GLU A 64 -11.62 -7.61 11.00
CA GLU A 64 -10.81 -7.95 12.17
C GLU A 64 -9.31 -7.93 11.82
N ALA A 65 -8.52 -7.17 12.55
CA ALA A 65 -7.07 -7.19 12.46
C ALA A 65 -6.52 -8.26 13.40
N ARG A 66 -5.69 -9.16 12.86
CA ARG A 66 -4.99 -10.20 13.62
C ARG A 66 -3.49 -10.12 13.32
N PRO A 67 -2.60 -10.48 14.26
CA PRO A 67 -1.16 -10.51 14.01
C PRO A 67 -0.81 -11.26 12.72
N GLY A 68 0.04 -10.67 11.88
CA GLY A 68 0.44 -11.22 10.59
C GLY A 68 -0.62 -11.21 9.48
N ARG A 69 -1.89 -10.89 9.77
CA ARG A 69 -2.96 -10.84 8.76
C ARG A 69 -2.73 -9.62 7.85
N LYS A 70 -2.62 -9.83 6.53
CA LYS A 70 -2.59 -8.70 5.57
C LYS A 70 -3.92 -7.95 5.60
N MET A 71 -3.91 -6.69 6.00
CA MET A 71 -5.09 -5.82 6.08
C MET A 71 -5.21 -4.87 4.89
N GLY A 72 -4.08 -4.59 4.23
CA GLY A 72 -4.02 -3.75 3.05
C GLY A 72 -2.60 -3.63 2.54
N HIS A 73 -2.35 -2.61 1.74
CA HIS A 73 -1.02 -2.20 1.33
C HIS A 73 -0.96 -0.70 1.07
N LEU A 74 0.24 -0.15 1.14
CA LEU A 74 0.56 1.17 0.59
C LEU A 74 1.40 0.97 -0.67
N THR A 75 1.08 1.71 -1.72
CA THR A 75 1.93 1.85 -2.90
C THR A 75 2.43 3.29 -2.97
N VAL A 76 3.73 3.46 -3.13
CA VAL A 76 4.37 4.77 -3.32
C VAL A 76 5.00 4.82 -4.70
N THR A 77 4.80 5.91 -5.43
CA THR A 77 5.48 6.18 -6.71
C THR A 77 6.56 7.23 -6.54
N ALA A 78 7.70 7.10 -7.23
CA ALA A 78 8.80 8.07 -7.17
C ALA A 78 9.64 8.03 -8.45
N ASP A 79 10.68 8.87 -8.51
CA ASP A 79 11.62 8.94 -9.63
C ASP A 79 12.65 7.80 -9.63
N SER A 80 12.83 7.11 -8.50
CA SER A 80 13.75 5.97 -8.38
C SER A 80 13.18 4.86 -7.48
N PRO A 81 13.58 3.59 -7.70
CA PRO A 81 13.17 2.47 -6.85
C PRO A 81 13.56 2.67 -5.37
N ASP A 82 14.75 3.19 -5.10
CA ASP A 82 15.26 3.38 -3.74
C ASP A 82 14.46 4.44 -2.97
N THR A 83 14.12 5.55 -3.64
CA THR A 83 13.24 6.58 -3.08
C THR A 83 11.85 6.02 -2.79
N ALA A 84 11.25 5.30 -3.74
CA ALA A 84 9.94 4.70 -3.56
C ALA A 84 9.92 3.71 -2.38
N ALA A 85 10.92 2.83 -2.29
CA ALA A 85 11.04 1.84 -1.23
C ALA A 85 11.22 2.50 0.15
N SER A 86 12.14 3.46 0.25
CA SER A 86 12.42 4.18 1.50
C SER A 86 11.18 4.93 2.00
N GLN A 87 10.51 5.66 1.12
CA GLN A 87 9.29 6.39 1.45
C GLN A 87 8.15 5.43 1.83
N ALA A 88 7.95 4.31 1.12
CA ALA A 88 6.92 3.34 1.46
C ALA A 88 7.12 2.73 2.85
N LEU A 89 8.37 2.41 3.22
CA LEU A 89 8.70 1.92 4.56
C LEU A 89 8.45 2.97 5.64
N ALA A 90 8.83 4.24 5.38
CA ALA A 90 8.57 5.35 6.28
C ALA A 90 7.06 5.58 6.49
N CYS A 91 6.27 5.66 5.42
CA CYS A 91 4.82 5.81 5.49
C CYS A 91 4.15 4.67 6.28
N ARG A 92 4.58 3.41 6.10
CA ARG A 92 4.10 2.30 6.92
C ARG A 92 4.51 2.44 8.39
N GLY A 93 5.71 2.95 8.66
CA GLY A 93 6.18 3.26 10.01
C GLY A 93 5.30 4.29 10.70
N HIS A 94 4.99 5.39 10.02
CA HIS A 94 4.13 6.47 10.54
C HIS A 94 2.70 6.03 10.85
N ALA A 95 2.22 4.95 10.23
CA ALA A 95 0.88 4.42 10.51
C ALA A 95 0.78 3.78 11.91
N ARG A 96 1.91 3.43 12.55
CA ARG A 96 1.91 2.88 13.90
C ARG A 96 1.57 3.97 14.91
N ARG A 97 0.59 3.71 15.76
CA ARG A 97 0.40 4.49 16.99
C ARG A 97 1.31 3.93 18.09
N ASP A 98 2.07 4.81 18.73
CA ASP A 98 2.80 4.46 19.94
C ASP A 98 1.81 4.35 21.11
N LEU A 99 1.83 3.20 21.80
CA LEU A 99 1.02 2.93 22.99
C LEU A 99 1.46 3.72 24.24
N GLN A 100 2.30 4.75 24.10
CA GLN A 100 2.98 5.42 25.21
C GLN A 100 2.40 6.79 25.62
N LEU A 101 1.34 7.29 24.97
CA LEU A 101 0.83 8.66 25.25
C LEU A 101 -0.46 8.75 26.07
N ASP A 102 -1.08 7.63 26.47
CA ASP A 102 -2.31 7.64 27.29
C ASP A 102 -2.05 7.11 28.72
N ARG A 103 -1.19 7.78 29.50
CA ARG A 103 -1.13 7.65 30.97
C ARG A 103 -1.13 9.01 31.64
#